data_AF-A0ABD0QT83-F1
#
_entry.id   AF-A0ABD0QT83-F1
#
_cell.length_a   1.000
_cell.length_b   1.000
_cell.length_c   1.000
_cell.angle_alpha   90.00
_cell.angle_beta   90.00
_cell.angle_gamma   90.00
#
_symmetry.space_group_name_H-M   'P 1'
#
loop_
_entity.id
_entity.type
_entity.pdbx_description
1 polymer ?
#
loop_
_entity_poly.entity_id
_entity_poly.type
_entity_poly.pdbx_seq_one_letter_code
_entity_poly.pdbx_strand_id
1 'polypeptide(L)'
;MVTLTLRFTLLFLCWSCCTGWPSQSQPLSLRALRQAAQTRQNLSESAESKVERLGQVFRRNVRLLRERGGCLDLVFLVDESSSVGASNFGSELRFVRKLLSDFPVAPEATRVALVTFSSKSHVVTRVDYVSAPKAHQHKCSLFSKEIPSITYRGGGTYTRGAFQRAA
;
A
#
# COMPACT_ATOMS: atom_id res chain seq x y z
N MET A 1 -31.55 14.98 23.23
CA MET A 1 -30.56 15.88 23.87
C MET A 1 -29.19 15.24 23.67
N VAL A 2 -28.60 15.44 22.49
CA VAL A 2 -27.51 16.41 22.20
C VAL A 2 -26.27 16.14 23.07
N THR A 3 -25.18 15.65 22.47
CA THR A 3 -23.88 16.34 22.55
C THR A 3 -23.08 16.02 21.28
N LEU A 4 -22.88 17.08 20.52
CA LEU A 4 -22.18 17.20 19.25
C LEU A 4 -20.72 17.56 19.58
N THR A 5 -19.79 16.61 19.53
CA THR A 5 -18.35 16.94 19.69
C THR A 5 -17.80 17.39 18.34
N LEU A 6 -17.95 18.69 18.07
CA LEU A 6 -17.44 19.36 16.88
C LEU A 6 -15.90 19.42 16.95
N ARG A 7 -15.25 18.87 15.92
CA ARG A 7 -13.82 19.05 15.63
C ARG A 7 -13.52 20.53 15.37
N PHE A 8 -12.71 21.15 16.22
CA PHE A 8 -12.07 22.45 15.92
C PHE A 8 -10.72 22.54 16.63
N THR A 9 -9.70 21.91 16.07
CA THR A 9 -8.30 22.25 16.37
C THR A 9 -7.39 21.77 15.25
N LEU A 10 -7.35 22.54 14.16
CA LEU A 10 -6.30 22.41 13.14
C LEU A 10 -6.18 23.72 12.36
N LEU A 11 -5.69 24.76 13.03
CA LEU A 11 -5.13 25.95 12.36
C LEU A 11 -4.35 26.87 13.31
N PHE A 12 -3.41 26.31 14.07
CA PHE A 12 -2.32 27.09 14.66
C PHE A 12 -1.13 26.16 14.81
N LEU A 13 -0.28 26.09 13.77
CA LEU A 13 1.13 25.67 13.84
C LEU A 13 1.73 25.84 12.43
N CYS A 14 1.74 27.08 11.95
CA CYS A 14 2.70 27.53 10.93
C CYS A 14 2.80 29.05 11.03
N TRP A 15 3.35 29.55 12.14
CA TRP A 15 3.72 30.95 12.21
C TRP A 15 4.92 31.13 13.13
N SER A 16 6.10 30.75 12.65
CA SER A 16 7.39 31.20 13.18
C SER A 16 8.50 30.79 12.21
N CYS A 17 8.55 31.42 11.03
CA CYS A 17 9.77 31.64 10.25
C CYS A 17 9.39 32.39 8.97
N CYS A 18 9.56 33.71 8.99
CA CYS A 18 9.71 34.66 7.87
C CYS A 18 9.23 36.03 8.37
N THR A 19 10.10 36.74 9.08
CA THR A 19 9.94 38.17 9.36
C THR A 19 10.10 38.94 8.06
N GLY A 20 8.99 39.37 7.47
CA GLY A 20 8.99 40.21 6.26
C GLY A 20 7.87 39.85 5.28
N TRP A 21 6.62 39.85 5.73
CA TRP A 21 5.46 39.77 4.84
C TRP A 21 4.58 41.00 5.07
N PRO A 22 4.22 41.79 4.04
CA PRO A 22 3.32 42.91 4.23
C PRO A 22 1.96 42.37 4.70
N SER A 23 1.55 42.80 5.90
CA SER A 23 0.28 42.45 6.52
C SER A 23 -0.85 43.16 5.79
N GLN A 24 -1.27 42.60 4.65
CA GLN A 24 -2.55 42.91 4.04
C GLN A 24 -3.41 41.65 4.02
N SER A 25 -4.02 41.35 5.17
CA SER A 25 -5.02 40.30 5.32
C SER A 25 -6.29 40.73 4.57
N GLN A 26 -6.37 40.45 3.28
CA GLN A 26 -7.64 40.52 2.56
C GLN A 26 -8.53 39.36 3.03
N PRO A 27 -9.82 39.60 3.32
CA PRO A 27 -10.73 38.51 3.65
C PRO A 27 -10.83 37.56 2.44
N LEU A 28 -10.57 36.27 2.65
CA LEU A 28 -10.80 35.23 1.65
C LEU A 28 -12.24 35.34 1.18
N SER A 29 -12.44 35.67 -0.10
CA SER A 29 -13.78 35.85 -0.63
C SER A 29 -14.56 34.54 -0.55
N LEU A 30 -15.87 34.64 -0.27
CA LEU A 30 -16.76 33.47 -0.31
C LEU A 30 -16.71 32.72 -1.65
N ARG A 31 -16.37 33.44 -2.74
CA ARG A 31 -16.16 32.85 -4.07
C ARG A 31 -14.90 31.96 -4.10
N ALA A 32 -13.79 32.42 -3.54
CA ALA A 32 -12.55 31.66 -3.47
C ALA A 32 -12.71 30.39 -2.61
N LEU A 33 -13.43 30.48 -1.49
CA LEU A 33 -13.74 29.31 -0.65
C LEU A 33 -14.64 28.30 -1.35
N ARG A 34 -15.67 28.76 -2.08
CA ARG A 34 -16.54 27.89 -2.90
C ARG A 34 -15.78 27.21 -4.03
N GLN A 35 -14.92 27.95 -4.74
CA GLN A 35 -14.05 27.40 -5.78
C GLN A 35 -13.11 26.34 -5.21
N ALA A 36 -12.47 26.59 -4.07
CA ALA A 36 -11.60 25.60 -3.42
C ALA A 36 -12.37 24.33 -3.01
N ALA A 37 -13.61 24.47 -2.53
CA ALA A 37 -14.48 23.33 -2.21
C ALA A 37 -14.87 22.53 -3.45
N GLN A 38 -15.30 23.18 -4.54
CA GLN A 38 -15.62 22.53 -5.81
C GLN A 38 -14.40 21.84 -6.42
N THR A 39 -13.25 22.49 -6.44
CA THR A 39 -12.00 21.89 -6.93
C THR A 39 -11.64 20.65 -6.12
N ARG A 40 -11.81 20.66 -4.78
CA ARG A 40 -11.61 19.47 -3.94
C ARG A 40 -12.56 18.33 -4.30
N GLN A 41 -13.84 18.61 -4.51
CA GLN A 41 -14.84 17.60 -4.89
C GLN A 41 -14.54 17.00 -6.29
N ASN A 42 -14.21 17.85 -7.26
CA ASN A 42 -13.84 17.40 -8.59
C ASN A 42 -12.54 16.56 -8.58
N LEU A 43 -11.59 16.92 -7.72
CA LEU A 43 -10.36 16.14 -7.53
C LEU A 43 -10.63 14.78 -6.88
N SER A 44 -11.53 14.69 -5.89
CA SER A 44 -11.91 13.40 -5.30
C SER A 44 -12.64 12.52 -6.31
N GLU A 45 -13.58 13.08 -7.07
CA GLU A 45 -14.30 12.34 -8.10
C GLU A 45 -13.36 11.84 -9.22
N SER A 46 -12.40 12.68 -9.63
CA SER A 46 -11.36 12.28 -10.60
C SER A 46 -10.45 11.16 -10.06
N ALA A 47 -10.07 11.24 -8.79
CA ALA A 47 -9.25 10.22 -8.15
C ALA A 47 -10.02 8.89 -8.05
N GLU A 48 -11.28 8.91 -7.61
CA GLU A 48 -12.13 7.73 -7.53
C GLU A 48 -12.34 7.07 -8.90
N SER A 49 -12.59 7.85 -9.95
CA SER A 49 -12.73 7.37 -11.32
C SER A 49 -11.46 6.66 -11.83
N LYS A 50 -10.28 7.19 -11.51
CA LYS A 50 -8.99 6.55 -11.85
C LYS A 50 -8.78 5.27 -11.07
N VAL A 51 -9.09 5.27 -9.77
CA VAL A 51 -8.98 4.08 -8.92
C VAL A 51 -9.90 2.97 -9.43
N GLU A 52 -11.14 3.29 -9.81
CA GLU A 52 -12.08 2.31 -10.34
C GLU A 52 -11.57 1.72 -11.67
N ARG A 53 -11.15 2.56 -12.61
CA ARG A 53 -10.60 2.09 -13.90
C ARG A 53 -9.38 1.19 -13.71
N LEU A 54 -8.43 1.61 -12.87
CA LEU A 54 -7.24 0.81 -12.58
C LEU A 54 -7.61 -0.49 -11.87
N GLY A 55 -8.57 -0.45 -10.95
CA GLY A 55 -9.09 -1.63 -10.25
C GLY A 55 -9.72 -2.64 -11.23
N GLN A 56 -10.48 -2.17 -12.21
CA GLN A 56 -11.08 -3.03 -13.25
C GLN A 56 -10.02 -3.69 -14.13
N VAL A 57 -9.05 -2.92 -14.63
CA VAL A 57 -7.94 -3.44 -15.45
C VAL A 57 -7.13 -4.46 -14.66
N PHE A 58 -6.81 -4.13 -13.41
CA PHE A 58 -6.07 -5.00 -12.52
C PHE A 58 -6.79 -6.33 -12.26
N ARG A 59 -8.08 -6.28 -11.89
CA ARG A 59 -8.90 -7.48 -11.65
C ARG A 59 -9.00 -8.37 -12.88
N ARG A 60 -9.15 -7.77 -14.07
CA ARG A 60 -9.17 -8.52 -15.33
C ARG A 60 -7.86 -9.29 -15.52
N ASN A 61 -6.72 -8.64 -15.31
CA ASN A 61 -5.41 -9.29 -15.46
C ASN A 61 -5.19 -10.40 -14.42
N VAL A 62 -5.59 -10.17 -13.16
CA VAL A 62 -5.56 -11.20 -12.10
C VAL A 62 -6.36 -12.43 -12.51
N ARG A 63 -7.58 -12.22 -13.04
CA ARG A 63 -8.43 -13.32 -13.51
C ARG A 63 -7.79 -14.10 -14.66
N LEU A 64 -7.21 -13.39 -15.63
CA LEU A 64 -6.51 -14.03 -16.77
C LEU A 64 -5.30 -14.86 -16.31
N LEU A 65 -4.51 -14.36 -15.35
CA LEU A 65 -3.37 -15.09 -14.79
C LEU A 65 -3.83 -16.38 -14.11
N ARG A 66 -4.95 -16.33 -13.37
CA ARG A 66 -5.55 -17.52 -12.74
C ARG A 66 -6.07 -18.53 -13.77
N GLU A 67 -6.67 -18.06 -14.85
CA GLU A 67 -7.35 -18.90 -15.85
C GLU A 67 -6.40 -19.50 -16.90
N ARG A 68 -5.19 -18.94 -17.07
CA ARG A 68 -4.18 -19.45 -18.02
C ARG A 68 -3.72 -20.89 -17.74
N GLY A 69 -4.03 -21.45 -16.56
CA GLY A 69 -3.72 -22.83 -16.18
C GLY A 69 -2.22 -23.04 -15.89
N GLY A 70 -1.92 -24.03 -15.04
CA GLY A 70 -0.55 -24.39 -14.65
C GLY A 70 -0.09 -23.84 -13.30
N CYS A 71 1.14 -24.19 -12.91
CA CYS A 71 1.77 -23.68 -11.70
C CYS A 71 2.15 -22.20 -11.90
N LEU A 72 1.62 -21.32 -11.06
CA LEU A 72 1.89 -19.87 -11.11
C LEU A 72 2.77 -19.48 -9.94
N ASP A 73 3.88 -18.80 -10.21
CA ASP A 73 4.72 -18.22 -9.19
C ASP A 73 4.44 -16.73 -9.02
N LEU A 74 4.07 -16.32 -7.82
CA LEU A 74 3.87 -14.91 -7.45
C LEU A 74 4.93 -14.51 -6.44
N VAL A 75 5.83 -13.61 -6.84
CA VAL A 75 6.87 -13.05 -5.97
C VAL A 75 6.53 -11.60 -5.65
N PHE A 76 6.36 -11.31 -4.37
CA PHE A 76 6.07 -9.96 -3.87
C PHE A 76 7.34 -9.32 -3.33
N LEU A 77 7.67 -8.14 -3.86
CA LEU A 77 8.69 -7.26 -3.30
C LEU A 77 7.96 -6.14 -2.54
N VAL A 78 8.09 -6.12 -1.21
CA VAL A 78 7.37 -5.20 -0.33
C VAL A 78 8.37 -4.21 0.28
N ASP A 79 8.13 -2.91 0.07
CA ASP A 79 9.03 -1.86 0.52
C ASP A 79 8.75 -1.53 1.99
N GLU A 80 9.72 -1.76 2.87
CA GLU A 80 9.63 -1.42 4.29
C GLU A 80 10.45 -0.18 4.66
N SER A 81 10.78 0.67 3.67
CA SER A 81 11.53 1.91 3.89
C SER A 81 10.81 2.93 4.77
N SER A 82 11.60 3.82 5.38
CA SER A 82 11.09 4.88 6.25
C SER A 82 10.14 5.84 5.56
N SER A 83 10.29 6.06 4.24
CA SER A 83 9.37 6.87 3.44
C SER A 83 7.99 6.25 3.25
N VAL A 84 7.90 4.91 3.30
CA VAL A 84 6.61 4.20 3.27
C VAL A 84 5.92 4.36 4.62
N GLY A 85 6.63 4.08 5.71
CA GLY A 85 6.07 4.16 7.06
C GLY A 85 5.20 2.96 7.43
N ALA A 86 5.04 2.71 8.73
CA ALA A 86 4.39 1.50 9.25
C ALA A 86 2.93 1.33 8.78
N SER A 87 2.18 2.44 8.66
CA SER A 87 0.77 2.41 8.22
C SER A 87 0.62 1.92 6.78
N ASN A 88 1.42 2.49 5.86
CA ASN A 88 1.38 2.11 4.45
C ASN A 88 1.94 0.71 4.24
N PHE A 89 3.01 0.34 4.95
CA PHE A 89 3.51 -1.03 4.94
C PHE A 89 2.42 -2.04 5.35
N GLY A 90 1.65 -1.72 6.39
CA GLY A 90 0.47 -2.53 6.76
C GLY A 90 -0.59 -2.61 5.66
N SER A 91 -0.80 -1.51 4.90
CA SER A 91 -1.67 -1.51 3.73
C SER A 91 -1.14 -2.37 2.59
N GLU A 92 0.17 -2.36 2.35
CA GLU A 92 0.82 -3.20 1.34
C GLU A 92 0.65 -4.69 1.67
N LEU A 93 0.89 -5.11 2.92
CA LEU A 93 0.65 -6.49 3.34
C LEU A 93 -0.83 -6.88 3.23
N ARG A 94 -1.76 -5.96 3.55
CA ARG A 94 -3.21 -6.20 3.32
C ARG A 94 -3.53 -6.37 1.84
N PHE A 95 -2.91 -5.56 0.97
CA PHE A 95 -3.07 -5.69 -0.47
C PHE A 95 -2.59 -7.05 -0.97
N VAL A 96 -1.41 -7.51 -0.54
CA VAL A 96 -0.89 -8.85 -0.88
C VAL A 96 -1.87 -9.94 -0.47
N ARG A 97 -2.39 -9.91 0.76
CA ARG A 97 -3.41 -10.86 1.23
C ARG A 97 -4.68 -10.82 0.38
N LYS A 98 -5.16 -9.62 0.04
CA LYS A 98 -6.38 -9.44 -0.75
C LYS A 98 -6.20 -9.94 -2.17
N LEU A 99 -5.04 -9.73 -2.77
CA LEU A 99 -4.73 -10.28 -4.09
C LEU A 99 -4.68 -11.81 -4.04
N LEU A 100 -3.94 -12.37 -3.09
CA LEU A 100 -3.82 -13.82 -2.91
C LEU A 100 -5.14 -14.50 -2.53
N SER A 101 -6.15 -13.75 -2.07
CA SER A 101 -7.48 -14.31 -1.82
C SER A 101 -8.13 -14.86 -3.09
N ASP A 102 -7.74 -14.36 -4.26
CA ASP A 102 -8.30 -14.76 -5.56
C ASP A 102 -7.57 -15.95 -6.20
N PHE A 103 -6.45 -16.39 -5.61
CA PHE A 103 -5.61 -17.49 -6.09
C PHE A 103 -5.70 -18.76 -5.21
N PRO A 104 -5.65 -19.97 -5.81
CA PRO A 104 -5.50 -21.21 -5.07
C PRO A 104 -4.02 -21.43 -4.68
N VAL A 105 -3.64 -21.00 -3.46
CA VAL A 105 -2.26 -21.15 -2.97
C VAL A 105 -2.01 -22.58 -2.49
N ALA A 106 -1.21 -23.31 -3.26
CA ALA A 106 -0.77 -24.68 -3.01
C ALA A 106 0.49 -24.99 -3.85
N PRO A 107 1.31 -25.99 -3.46
CA PRO A 107 2.55 -26.33 -4.17
C PRO A 107 2.36 -26.68 -5.66
N GLU A 108 1.21 -27.26 -6.01
CA GLU A 108 0.83 -27.73 -7.35
C GLU A 108 -0.02 -26.71 -8.12
N ALA A 109 -0.28 -25.54 -7.53
CA ALA A 109 -1.10 -24.48 -8.11
C ALA A 109 -0.36 -23.13 -8.05
N THR A 110 -0.80 -22.19 -7.20
CA THR A 110 -0.08 -20.93 -7.01
C THR A 110 0.94 -21.04 -5.88
N ARG A 111 2.22 -20.88 -6.22
CA ARG A 111 3.32 -20.77 -5.25
C ARG A 111 3.63 -19.29 -5.02
N VAL A 112 3.99 -18.95 -3.79
CA VAL A 112 4.15 -17.56 -3.35
C VAL A 112 5.51 -17.38 -2.69
N ALA A 113 6.20 -16.30 -3.04
CA ALA A 113 7.32 -15.79 -2.26
C ALA A 113 7.06 -14.33 -1.89
N LEU A 114 7.53 -13.91 -0.71
CA LEU A 114 7.40 -12.54 -0.23
C LEU A 114 8.75 -12.11 0.32
N VAL A 115 9.34 -11.09 -0.31
CA VAL A 115 10.58 -10.45 0.10
C VAL A 115 10.24 -9.05 0.57
N THR A 116 10.62 -8.69 1.79
CA THR A 116 10.63 -7.28 2.19
C THR A 116 12.02 -6.70 1.99
N PHE A 117 12.08 -5.41 1.70
CA PHE A 117 13.35 -4.71 1.55
C PHE A 117 13.27 -3.29 2.10
N SER A 118 14.37 -2.83 2.69
CA SER A 118 14.60 -1.40 2.95
C SER A 118 16.01 -1.05 2.52
N SER A 119 17.01 -1.24 3.38
CA SER A 119 18.41 -0.89 3.10
C SER A 119 19.19 -2.06 2.49
N LYS A 120 20.44 -1.82 2.04
CA LYS A 120 21.33 -2.89 1.52
C LYS A 120 21.50 -4.07 2.49
N SER A 121 21.51 -3.81 3.79
CA SER A 121 21.62 -4.82 4.84
C SER A 121 20.28 -5.51 5.18
N HIS A 122 19.17 -5.08 4.59
CA HIS A 122 17.82 -5.52 4.94
C HIS A 122 17.04 -5.85 3.67
N VAL A 123 17.34 -7.02 3.11
CA VAL A 123 16.56 -7.70 2.05
C VAL A 123 16.30 -9.12 2.51
N VAL A 124 15.05 -9.41 2.87
CA VAL A 124 14.72 -10.63 3.61
C VAL A 124 13.52 -11.33 3.00
N THR A 125 13.71 -12.59 2.65
CA THR A 125 12.62 -13.49 2.28
C THR A 125 11.84 -13.88 3.53
N ARG A 126 10.56 -13.51 3.58
CA ARG A 126 9.62 -13.80 4.68
C ARG A 126 8.76 -15.03 4.40
N VAL A 127 8.48 -15.29 3.12
CA VAL A 127 7.75 -16.46 2.62
C VAL A 127 8.51 -16.98 1.40
N ASP A 128 8.72 -18.29 1.33
CA ASP A 128 9.31 -18.96 0.16
C ASP A 128 8.65 -20.32 -0.09
N TYR A 129 7.57 -20.31 -0.88
CA TYR A 129 6.92 -21.53 -1.38
C TYR A 129 7.37 -21.86 -2.81
N VAL A 130 8.22 -21.01 -3.41
CA VAL A 130 8.65 -21.13 -4.81
C VAL A 130 9.87 -22.02 -4.91
N SER A 131 10.92 -21.74 -4.12
CA SER A 131 12.20 -22.46 -4.21
C SER A 131 12.12 -23.87 -3.61
N ALA A 132 11.32 -24.04 -2.54
CA ALA A 132 11.19 -25.30 -1.81
C ALA A 132 9.71 -25.59 -1.48
N PRO A 133 8.89 -25.97 -2.47
CA PRO A 133 7.50 -26.32 -2.27
C PRO A 133 7.34 -27.53 -1.32
N LYS A 134 6.47 -27.41 -0.32
CA LYS A 134 6.18 -28.46 0.67
C LYS A 134 4.68 -28.67 0.83
N ALA A 135 4.30 -29.91 1.11
CA ALA A 135 2.89 -30.31 1.24
C ALA A 135 2.09 -29.55 2.30
N HIS A 136 2.69 -28.90 3.30
CA HIS A 136 1.96 -28.12 4.32
C HIS A 136 1.87 -26.61 4.01
N GLN A 137 2.41 -26.18 2.87
CA GLN A 137 2.40 -24.78 2.44
C GLN A 137 1.08 -24.46 1.74
N HIS A 138 0.10 -24.06 2.56
CA HIS A 138 -1.25 -23.76 2.09
C HIS A 138 -1.70 -22.36 2.50
N LYS A 139 -2.65 -21.83 1.75
CA LYS A 139 -3.28 -20.51 1.95
C LYS A 139 -3.62 -20.18 3.41
N CYS A 140 -4.14 -21.16 4.16
CA CYS A 140 -4.49 -20.98 5.56
C CYS A 140 -3.27 -20.66 6.44
N SER A 141 -2.15 -21.37 6.26
CA SER A 141 -0.91 -21.10 7.01
C SER A 141 -0.34 -19.72 6.64
N LEU A 142 -0.30 -19.42 5.35
CA LEU A 142 0.14 -18.13 4.82
C LEU A 142 -0.64 -16.97 5.43
N PHE A 143 -1.97 -17.12 5.56
CA PHE A 143 -2.86 -16.04 6.02
C PHE A 143 -3.00 -15.96 7.55
N SER A 144 -2.87 -17.06 8.27
CA SER A 144 -3.04 -17.06 9.73
C SER A 144 -1.74 -16.85 10.48
N LYS A 145 -0.59 -17.15 9.87
CA LYS A 145 0.71 -17.17 10.57
C LYS A 145 1.77 -16.34 9.87
N GLU A 146 2.10 -16.67 8.63
CA GLU A 146 3.30 -16.13 7.97
C GLU A 146 3.18 -14.63 7.66
N ILE A 147 2.18 -14.21 6.89
CA ILE A 147 2.00 -12.77 6.59
C ILE A 147 1.78 -11.93 7.86
N PRO A 148 0.94 -12.34 8.83
CA PRO A 148 0.76 -11.60 10.08
C PRO A 148 2.04 -11.46 10.92
N SER A 149 3.00 -12.37 10.79
CA SER A 149 4.26 -12.31 11.54
C SER A 149 5.26 -11.26 11.02
N ILE A 150 4.99 -10.66 9.85
CA ILE A 150 5.89 -9.70 9.22
C ILE A 150 5.76 -8.34 9.90
N THR A 151 6.83 -7.89 10.55
CA THR A 151 6.89 -6.60 11.24
C THR A 151 7.61 -5.54 10.41
N TYR A 152 7.15 -4.29 10.50
CA TYR A 152 7.79 -3.13 9.88
C TYR A 152 9.09 -2.75 10.59
N ARG A 153 10.13 -2.41 9.83
CA ARG A 153 11.42 -1.96 10.38
C ARG A 153 11.83 -0.53 10.00
N GLY A 154 11.45 -0.04 8.82
CA GLY A 154 12.02 1.19 8.29
C GLY A 154 13.42 1.00 7.70
N GLY A 155 14.00 2.10 7.22
CA GLY A 155 15.34 2.15 6.62
C GLY A 155 15.38 2.99 5.35
N GLY A 156 16.48 2.90 4.59
CA GLY A 156 16.55 3.42 3.23
C GLY A 156 15.74 2.58 2.23
N THR A 157 16.04 2.73 0.94
CA THR A 157 15.35 2.00 -0.14
C THR A 157 16.37 1.36 -1.09
N TYR A 158 16.34 0.04 -1.19
CA TYR A 158 17.30 -0.76 -1.96
C TYR A 158 16.59 -1.78 -2.86
N THR A 159 15.80 -1.24 -3.79
CA THR A 159 15.00 -2.00 -4.75
C THR A 159 15.84 -2.98 -5.57
N ARG A 160 17.10 -2.63 -5.90
CA ARG A 160 18.01 -3.52 -6.63
C ARG A 160 18.22 -4.86 -5.92
N GLY A 161 18.43 -4.84 -4.59
CA GLY A 161 18.62 -6.06 -3.82
C GLY A 161 17.36 -6.92 -3.76
N ALA A 162 16.19 -6.30 -3.76
CA ALA A 162 14.91 -7.01 -3.79
C ALA A 162 14.77 -7.86 -5.07
N PHE A 163 15.08 -7.29 -6.24
CA PHE A 163 15.08 -8.04 -7.50
C PHE A 163 16.15 -9.13 -7.54
N GLN A 164 17.36 -8.87 -7.03
CA GLN A 164 18.42 -9.88 -6.96
C GLN A 164 18.06 -11.06 -6.06
N ARG A 165 17.19 -10.85 -5.07
CA ARG A 165 16.70 -11.91 -4.18
C ARG A 165 15.55 -12.72 -4.79
N ALA A 166 14.80 -12.11 -5.71
CA ALA A 166 13.62 -12.70 -6.34
C ALA A 166 13.90 -13.39 -7.69
N ALA A 167 15.06 -13.13 -8.29
CA ALA A 167 15.58 -13.84 -9.45
C ALA A 167 16.19 -15.18 -9.05
#